data_AF-A0A375B9R3-F1
#
_entry.id   AF-A0A375B9R3-F1
#
_cell.length_a   1.000
_cell.length_b   1.000
_cell.length_c   1.000
_cell.angle_alpha   90.00
_cell.angle_beta   90.00
_cell.angle_gamma   90.00
#
_symmetry.space_group_name_H-M   'P 1'
#
loop_
_entity.id
_entity.type
_entity.pdbx_description
1 polymer ?
#
loop_
_entity_poly.entity_id
_entity_poly.type
_entity_poly.pdbx_seq_one_letter_code
_entity_poly.pdbx_strand_id
1 'polypeptide(L)'
;MSIQQKMRLLANWLPAGLPHFTHGTTTYLHLKDVPYELESIIARWLILNPNFTEHDSQECVLMDHPDGLAISQEGWQEFVSWILKTLTDRLYAMEVKQCC
;
A
#
# COMPACT_ATOMS: atom_id res chain seq x y z
N MET A 1 0.99 18.89 -12.21
CA MET A 1 1.25 18.21 -10.92
C MET A 1 1.06 19.21 -9.80
N SER A 2 0.20 18.90 -8.83
CA SER A 2 0.01 19.76 -7.65
C SER A 2 1.23 19.67 -6.72
N ILE A 3 1.41 20.67 -5.86
CA ILE A 3 2.48 20.68 -4.85
C ILE A 3 2.38 19.44 -3.94
N GLN A 4 1.15 19.03 -3.60
CA GLN A 4 0.90 17.85 -2.77
C GLN A 4 1.38 16.55 -3.43
N GLN A 5 1.24 16.41 -4.75
CA GLN A 5 1.75 15.23 -5.47
C GLN A 5 3.28 15.18 -5.48
N LYS A 6 3.95 16.34 -5.61
CA LYS A 6 5.42 16.41 -5.58
C LYS A 6 6.01 16.05 -4.21
N MET A 7 5.31 16.37 -3.13
CA MET A 7 5.73 16.00 -1.77
C MET A 7 5.60 14.49 -1.52
N ARG A 8 4.61 13.84 -2.14
CA ARG A 8 4.32 12.41 -2.02
C ARG A 8 5.05 11.54 -3.05
N LEU A 9 6.12 12.04 -3.67
CA LEU A 9 6.92 11.22 -4.59
C LEU A 9 7.66 10.12 -3.82
N LEU A 10 7.72 8.92 -4.39
CA LEU A 10 8.43 7.78 -3.81
C LEU A 10 9.90 8.12 -3.45
N ALA A 11 10.56 8.94 -4.26
CA ALA A 11 11.95 9.38 -4.02
C ALA A 11 12.11 10.21 -2.73
N ASN A 12 11.10 10.98 -2.35
CA ASN A 12 11.10 11.79 -1.12
C ASN A 12 10.69 10.97 0.11
N TRP A 13 10.15 9.78 -0.11
CA TRP A 13 9.58 8.91 0.92
C TRP A 13 10.61 7.92 1.52
N LEU A 14 11.54 7.40 0.70
CA LEU A 14 12.52 6.37 1.10
C LEU A 14 13.33 6.68 2.38
N PRO A 15 13.78 7.92 2.66
CA PRO A 15 14.58 8.20 3.86
C PRO A 15 13.76 8.37 5.15
N ALA A 16 12.49 8.78 5.05
CA ALA A 16 11.67 9.18 6.20
C ALA A 16 10.70 8.09 6.67
N GLY A 17 10.39 7.11 5.81
CA GLY A 17 9.39 6.08 6.09
C GLY A 17 7.95 6.63 6.03
N LEU A 18 6.98 5.77 6.35
CA LEU A 18 5.56 6.18 6.41
C LEU A 18 5.21 6.70 7.80
N PRO A 19 4.40 7.78 7.90
CA PRO A 19 3.81 8.17 9.16
C PRO A 19 2.77 7.12 9.59
N HIS A 20 2.85 6.65 10.83
CA HIS A 20 1.89 5.70 11.39
C HIS A 20 1.17 6.33 12.57
N PHE A 21 -0.05 5.88 12.83
CA PHE A 21 -0.80 6.22 14.03
C PHE A 21 -1.40 4.97 14.66
N THR A 22 -1.61 4.98 15.97
CA THR A 22 -2.20 3.85 16.69
C THR A 22 -3.68 4.13 16.96
N HIS A 23 -4.55 3.18 16.62
CA HIS A 23 -5.96 3.20 16.97
C HIS A 23 -6.34 1.88 17.64
N GLY A 24 -6.69 1.95 18.93
CA GLY A 24 -6.85 0.77 19.77
C GLY A 24 -5.51 0.05 19.97
N THR A 25 -5.44 -1.22 19.56
CA THR A 25 -4.22 -2.06 19.61
C THR A 25 -3.50 -2.15 18.28
N THR A 26 -4.03 -1.53 17.22
CA THR A 26 -3.54 -1.70 15.85
C THR A 26 -2.90 -0.41 15.34
N THR A 27 -1.77 -0.56 14.66
CA THR A 27 -1.07 0.54 13.97
C THR A 27 -1.60 0.68 12.56
N TYR A 28 -1.88 1.90 12.14
CA TYR A 28 -2.43 2.24 10.84
C TYR A 28 -1.59 3.30 10.13
N LEU A 29 -1.80 3.37 8.82
CA LEU A 29 -1.22 4.34 7.90
C LEU A 29 -2.35 4.98 7.10
N HIS A 30 -2.38 6.31 7.00
CA HIS A 30 -3.31 6.94 6.07
C HIS A 30 -2.90 6.73 4.61
N LEU A 31 -3.87 6.39 3.77
CA LEU A 31 -3.63 6.23 2.34
C LEU A 31 -3.21 7.54 1.65
N LYS A 32 -3.57 8.70 2.22
CA LYS A 32 -3.10 10.01 1.74
C LYS A 32 -1.61 10.25 1.96
N ASP A 33 -0.96 9.49 2.83
CA ASP A 33 0.46 9.60 3.13
C ASP A 33 1.31 8.58 2.36
N VAL A 34 0.66 7.63 1.67
CA VAL A 34 1.32 6.69 0.75
C VAL A 34 1.86 7.44 -0.47
N PRO A 35 3.01 7.03 -1.03
CA PRO A 35 3.52 7.59 -2.28
C PRO A 35 2.48 7.62 -3.39
N TYR A 36 2.41 8.74 -4.11
CA TYR A 36 1.41 8.96 -5.14
C TYR A 36 1.44 7.88 -6.23
N GLU A 37 2.64 7.39 -6.57
CA GLU A 37 2.84 6.32 -7.55
C GLU A 37 2.14 5.01 -7.17
N LEU A 38 1.95 4.77 -5.86
CA LEU A 38 1.32 3.56 -5.34
C LEU A 38 -0.19 3.71 -5.13
N GLU A 39 -0.74 4.94 -5.16
CA GLU A 39 -2.16 5.22 -4.85
C GLU A 39 -3.12 4.43 -5.75
N SER A 40 -2.86 4.41 -7.06
CA SER A 40 -3.68 3.63 -8.00
C SER A 40 -3.47 2.12 -7.87
N ILE A 41 -2.28 1.70 -7.43
CA ILE A 41 -1.90 0.29 -7.29
C ILE A 41 -2.55 -0.30 -6.05
N ILE A 42 -2.52 0.41 -4.92
CA ILE A 42 -3.16 -0.02 -3.68
C ILE A 42 -4.68 -0.11 -3.84
N ALA A 43 -5.31 0.85 -4.54
CA ALA A 43 -6.74 0.78 -4.83
C ALA A 43 -7.11 -0.48 -5.63
N ARG A 44 -6.31 -0.85 -6.64
CA ARG A 44 -6.51 -2.09 -7.42
C ARG A 44 -6.25 -3.33 -6.59
N TRP A 45 -5.21 -3.32 -5.76
CA TRP A 45 -4.90 -4.44 -4.88
C TRP A 45 -6.04 -4.70 -3.89
N LEU A 46 -6.63 -3.67 -3.30
CA LEU A 46 -7.79 -3.79 -2.42
C LEU A 46 -9.02 -4.38 -3.13
N ILE A 47 -9.30 -3.97 -4.38
CA ILE A 47 -10.38 -4.55 -5.19
C ILE A 47 -10.16 -6.06 -5.43
N LEU A 48 -8.90 -6.49 -5.59
CA LEU A 48 -8.56 -7.90 -5.81
C LEU A 48 -8.58 -8.74 -4.52
N ASN A 49 -8.63 -8.10 -3.35
CA ASN A 49 -8.56 -8.77 -2.05
C ASN A 49 -9.70 -8.27 -1.14
N PRO A 50 -10.96 -8.65 -1.43
CA PRO A 50 -12.14 -8.14 -0.71
C PRO A 50 -12.11 -8.45 0.79
N ASN A 51 -11.41 -9.52 1.20
CA ASN A 51 -11.23 -9.89 2.61
C ASN A 51 -10.61 -8.76 3.45
N PHE A 52 -9.83 -7.85 2.85
CA PHE A 52 -9.24 -6.69 3.54
C PHE A 52 -10.19 -5.49 3.66
N THR A 53 -11.34 -5.54 2.99
CA THR A 53 -12.34 -4.47 2.95
C THR A 53 -13.58 -4.78 3.79
N GLU A 54 -13.66 -5.97 4.39
CA GLU A 54 -14.80 -6.36 5.22
C GLU A 54 -14.74 -5.64 6.58
N HIS A 55 -15.71 -4.74 6.80
CA HIS A 55 -15.81 -3.90 8.00
C HIS A 55 -16.15 -4.68 9.29
N ASP A 56 -16.64 -5.92 9.17
CA ASP A 56 -17.13 -6.72 10.30
C ASP A 56 -16.09 -7.69 10.88
N SER A 57 -14.84 -7.68 10.37
CA SER A 57 -13.78 -8.52 10.91
C SER A 57 -13.03 -7.81 12.06
N GLN A 58 -12.66 -8.56 13.10
CA GLN A 58 -11.78 -8.08 14.18
C GLN A 58 -10.38 -7.64 13.68
N GLU A 59 -10.06 -7.99 12.43
CA GLU A 59 -8.82 -7.73 11.71
C GLU A 59 -9.05 -6.73 10.57
N CYS A 60 -9.96 -5.77 10.76
CA CYS A 60 -10.34 -4.84 9.69
C CYS A 60 -9.10 -4.07 9.19
N VAL A 61 -8.62 -4.47 8.01
CA VAL A 61 -7.38 -3.95 7.43
C VAL A 61 -7.57 -2.53 6.92
N LEU A 62 -8.79 -2.13 6.60
CA LEU A 62 -9.14 -0.77 6.20
C LEU A 62 -10.08 -0.14 7.22
N MET A 63 -9.75 1.07 7.66
CA MET A 63 -10.62 1.85 8.52
C MET A 63 -10.93 3.22 7.92
N ASP A 64 -12.16 3.67 8.15
CA ASP A 64 -12.52 5.08 7.98
C ASP A 64 -12.02 5.87 9.19
N HIS A 65 -11.14 6.85 8.96
CA HIS A 65 -10.71 7.83 9.96
C HIS A 65 -11.20 9.23 9.55
N PRO A 66 -11.38 10.18 10.49
CA PRO A 66 -11.73 11.57 10.14
C PRO A 66 -10.80 12.22 9.10
N ASP A 67 -9.56 11.74 9.03
CA ASP A 67 -8.51 12.21 8.11
C ASP A 67 -8.49 11.50 6.74
N GLY A 68 -9.43 10.58 6.51
CA GLY A 68 -9.53 9.73 5.32
C GLY A 68 -9.30 8.25 5.62
N LEU A 69 -9.25 7.44 4.56
CA LEU A 69 -9.01 6.01 4.66
C LEU A 69 -7.62 5.71 5.21
N ALA A 70 -7.53 4.73 6.10
CA ALA A 70 -6.28 4.21 6.60
C ALA A 70 -6.22 2.69 6.48
N ILE A 71 -5.02 2.19 6.17
CA ILE A 71 -4.71 0.76 6.10
C ILE A 71 -3.93 0.35 7.34
N SER A 72 -4.21 -0.84 7.88
CA SER A 72 -3.43 -1.40 8.98
C SER A 72 -1.99 -1.66 8.54
N GLN A 73 -1.07 -1.67 9.50
CA GLN A 73 0.34 -2.00 9.24
C GLN A 73 0.48 -3.40 8.61
N GLU A 74 -0.33 -4.36 9.03
CA GLU A 74 -0.36 -5.71 8.47
C GLU A 74 -0.83 -5.70 7.00
N GLY A 75 -1.93 -4.99 6.70
CA GLY A 75 -2.38 -4.82 5.32
C GLY A 75 -1.37 -4.12 4.43
N TRP A 76 -0.65 -3.14 4.96
CA TRP A 76 0.45 -2.49 4.26
C TRP A 76 1.60 -3.47 3.97
N GLN A 77 1.95 -4.34 4.92
CA GLN A 77 2.97 -5.37 4.72
C GLN A 77 2.55 -6.39 3.66
N GLU A 78 1.29 -6.82 3.66
CA GLU A 78 0.73 -7.71 2.64
C GLU A 78 0.75 -7.06 1.26
N PHE A 79 0.38 -5.78 1.16
CA PHE A 79 0.47 -5.01 -0.07
C PHE A 79 1.90 -4.93 -0.62
N VAL A 80 2.88 -4.59 0.22
CA VAL A 80 4.30 -4.51 -0.19
C VAL A 80 4.83 -5.88 -0.61
N SER A 81 4.48 -6.94 0.12
CA SER A 81 4.85 -8.32 -0.22
C SER A 81 4.27 -8.74 -1.57
N TRP A 82 3.02 -8.37 -1.86
CA TRP A 82 2.39 -8.60 -3.15
C TRP A 82 3.09 -7.84 -4.29
N ILE A 83 3.48 -6.57 -4.09
CA ILE A 83 4.25 -5.82 -5.08
C ILE A 83 5.57 -6.53 -5.38
N LEU A 84 6.34 -6.86 -4.33
CA LEU A 84 7.66 -7.48 -4.49
C LEU A 84 7.54 -8.81 -5.23
N LYS A 85 6.61 -9.67 -4.82
CA LYS A 85 6.34 -10.95 -5.50
C LYS A 85 5.99 -10.73 -6.97
N THR A 86 5.07 -9.81 -7.25
CA THR A 86 4.62 -9.52 -8.63
C THR A 86 5.78 -9.03 -9.50
N LEU A 87 6.64 -8.16 -8.97
CA LEU A 87 7.82 -7.66 -9.68
C LEU A 87 8.85 -8.77 -9.90
N THR A 88 9.12 -9.59 -8.89
CA THR A 88 10.04 -10.74 -8.99
C THR A 88 9.56 -11.75 -10.02
N ASP A 89 8.28 -12.12 -10.00
CA ASP A 89 7.69 -13.06 -10.96
C ASP A 89 7.79 -12.53 -12.40
N ARG A 90 7.62 -11.21 -12.57
CA ARG A 90 7.73 -10.55 -13.88
C ARG A 90 9.18 -10.46 -14.36
N LEU A 91 10.13 -10.14 -13.48
CA LEU A 91 11.56 -10.14 -13.79
C LEU A 91 12.01 -11.52 -14.24
N TYR A 92 11.67 -12.56 -13.47
CA TYR A 92 11.99 -13.94 -13.82
C TYR A 92 11.41 -14.34 -15.19
N ALA A 93 10.15 -14.00 -15.46
CA ALA A 93 9.53 -14.27 -16.75
C ALA A 93 10.21 -13.53 -17.93
N MET A 94 10.83 -12.38 -17.69
CA MET A 94 11.59 -11.64 -18.71
C MET A 94 12.97 -12.26 -18.95
N GLU A 95 13.66 -12.69 -17.89
CA GLU A 95 14.96 -13.35 -17.97
C GLU A 95 14.86 -14.69 -18.74
N VAL A 96 13.84 -15.48 -18.44
CA VAL A 96 13.59 -16.76 -19.14
C VAL A 96 13.29 -16.55 -20.63
N LYS A 97 12.60 -15.46 -20.99
CA LYS A 97 12.29 -15.12 -22.39
C LYS A 97 13.49 -14.63 -23.19
N GLN A 98 14.56 -14.16 -22.56
CA GLN A 98 15.78 -13.73 -23.24
C GLN A 98 16.70 -14.91 -23.62
N CYS A 99 16.46 -16.10 -23.10
CA CYS A 99 17.24 -17.31 -23.40
C CYS A 99 16.68 -18.17 -24.55
N CYS A 100 15.65 -17.71 -25.28
CA CYS A 100 15.08 -18.39 -26.46
C CYS A 100 15.25 -17.54 -27.72
#